data_AF-A0AAV5S788-F1
#
_entry.id   AF-A0AAV5S788-F1
#
_cell.length_a   1.000
_cell.length_b   1.000
_cell.length_c   1.000
_cell.angle_alpha   90.00
_cell.angle_beta   90.00
_cell.angle_gamma   90.00
#
_symmetry.space_group_name_H-M   'P 1'
#
loop_
_entity.id
_entity.type
_entity.pdbx_description
1 polymer ?
#
loop_
_entity_poly.entity_id
_entity_poly.type
_entity_poly.pdbx_seq_one_letter_code
_entity_poly.pdbx_strand_id
1 'polypeptide(L)'
;LYFQEFLDLLGLIFLRTDITDPTVLHILKLADRFQMEGAMSLAEDFLIRSDNILNKLEIADQYRLMKLRNHCLQSFATKEDLIDTLKPQSAQFSDETNLAI
;
A
#
# COMPACT_ATOMS: atom_id res chain seq x y z
N LEU A 1 6.15 17.39 -8.25
CA LEU A 1 6.05 16.03 -7.68
C LEU A 1 6.05 14.91 -8.73
N TYR A 2 5.24 14.97 -9.80
CA TYR A 2 5.17 13.89 -10.83
C TYR A 2 6.50 13.44 -11.46
N PHE A 3 7.49 14.32 -11.57
CA PHE A 3 8.78 13.97 -12.17
C PHE A 3 9.56 12.96 -11.32
N GLN A 4 9.53 13.10 -9.99
CA GLN A 4 10.25 12.18 -9.11
C GLN A 4 9.61 10.79 -9.13
N GLU A 5 8.27 10.72 -9.12
CA GLU A 5 7.54 9.45 -9.20
C GLU A 5 7.95 8.66 -10.45
N PHE A 6 8.08 9.38 -11.57
CA PHE A 6 8.49 8.77 -12.85
C PHE A 6 9.95 8.31 -12.84
N LEU A 7 10.86 9.10 -12.26
CA LEU A 7 12.26 8.69 -12.12
C LEU A 7 12.41 7.45 -11.24
N ASP A 8 11.64 7.34 -10.16
CA ASP A 8 11.68 6.18 -9.27
C ASP A 8 11.21 4.91 -9.99
N LEU A 9 10.14 5.02 -10.79
CA LEU A 9 9.67 3.92 -11.63
C LEU A 9 10.71 3.51 -12.69
N LEU A 10 11.33 4.49 -13.38
CA LEU A 10 12.38 4.22 -14.35
C LEU A 10 13.62 3.59 -13.69
N GLY A 11 13.97 4.03 -12.48
CA GLY A 11 15.03 3.45 -11.67
C GLY A 11 14.79 1.97 -11.41
N LEU A 12 13.56 1.60 -11.02
CA LEU A 12 13.19 0.22 -10.78
C LEU A 12 13.33 -0.64 -12.05
N ILE A 13 12.80 -0.16 -13.17
CA ILE A 13 12.69 -0.96 -14.41
C ILE A 13 14.03 -1.07 -15.14
N PHE A 14 14.77 0.03 -15.26
CA PHE A 14 15.95 0.11 -16.11
C PHE A 14 17.26 0.06 -15.32
N LEU A 15 17.27 0.61 -14.11
CA LEU A 15 18.49 0.74 -13.30
C LEU A 15 18.53 -0.29 -12.15
N ARG A 16 17.47 -1.09 -11.99
CA ARG A 16 17.32 -2.09 -10.92
C ARG A 16 17.52 -1.51 -9.53
N THR A 17 17.03 -0.30 -9.30
CA THR A 17 17.09 0.31 -7.97
C THR A 17 16.16 -0.42 -7.01
N ASP A 18 16.59 -0.55 -5.75
CA ASP A 18 15.77 -1.15 -4.70
C ASP A 18 14.55 -0.28 -4.38
N ILE A 19 13.46 -0.95 -4.01
CA ILE A 19 12.27 -0.29 -3.48
C ILE A 19 12.54 0.09 -2.02
N THR A 20 12.15 1.31 -1.67
CA THR A 20 12.21 1.88 -0.33
C THR A 20 10.85 2.47 0.06
N ASP A 21 10.63 2.73 1.34
CA ASP A 21 9.39 3.33 1.86
C ASP A 21 8.93 4.60 1.13
N PRO A 22 9.78 5.59 0.79
CA PRO A 22 9.33 6.76 0.04
C PRO A 22 8.98 6.44 -1.42
N THR A 23 9.65 5.45 -2.03
CA THR A 23 9.46 5.13 -3.45
C THR A 23 8.30 4.17 -3.72
N VAL A 24 7.90 3.35 -2.74
CA VAL A 24 6.90 2.29 -2.96
C VAL A 24 5.55 2.84 -3.41
N LEU A 25 5.12 3.98 -2.84
CA LEU A 25 3.87 4.64 -3.23
C LEU A 25 3.95 5.25 -4.63
N HIS A 26 5.11 5.82 -4.99
CA HIS A 26 5.34 6.34 -6.35
C HIS A 26 5.23 5.21 -7.39
N ILE A 27 5.89 4.08 -7.10
CA ILE A 27 5.87 2.89 -7.95
C ILE A 27 4.45 2.35 -8.08
N LEU A 28 3.74 2.12 -6.97
CA LEU A 28 2.35 1.62 -7.00
C LEU A 28 1.42 2.53 -7.80
N LYS A 29 1.49 3.85 -7.57
CA LYS A 29 0.67 4.83 -8.28
C LYS A 29 0.85 4.77 -9.80
N LEU A 30 2.10 4.72 -10.27
CA LEU A 30 2.37 4.70 -11.70
C LEU A 30 2.19 3.30 -12.31
N ALA A 31 2.54 2.25 -11.57
CA ALA A 31 2.38 0.87 -12.02
C ALA A 31 0.89 0.51 -12.17
N ASP A 32 0.02 0.93 -11.25
CA ASP A 32 -1.43 0.78 -11.39
C ASP A 32 -1.94 1.56 -12.60
N ARG A 33 -1.54 2.84 -12.73
CA ARG A 33 -1.94 3.70 -13.85
C ARG A 33 -1.54 3.14 -15.21
N PHE A 34 -0.35 2.56 -15.31
CA PHE A 34 0.20 2.01 -16.55
C PHE A 34 0.02 0.50 -16.69
N GLN A 35 -0.71 -0.14 -15.77
CA GLN A 35 -0.99 -1.58 -15.76
C GLN A 35 0.28 -2.45 -15.80
N MET A 36 1.28 -2.06 -15.02
CA MET A 36 2.59 -2.72 -14.95
C MET A 36 2.60 -3.78 -13.85
N GLU A 37 2.00 -4.94 -14.11
CA GLU A 37 1.85 -6.02 -13.13
C GLU A 37 3.18 -6.45 -12.48
N GLY A 38 4.27 -6.46 -13.24
CA GLY A 38 5.61 -6.79 -12.69
C GLY A 38 6.08 -5.79 -11.62
N ALA A 39 5.85 -4.49 -11.85
CA ALA A 39 6.20 -3.46 -10.88
C ALA A 39 5.26 -3.49 -9.66
N MET A 40 3.97 -3.77 -9.88
CA MET A 40 2.99 -3.99 -8.81
C MET A 40 3.42 -5.15 -7.90
N SER A 41 3.80 -6.30 -8.47
CA SER A 41 4.25 -7.46 -7.70
C SER A 41 5.51 -7.19 -6.88
N LEU A 42 6.47 -6.44 -7.44
CA LEU A 42 7.70 -6.08 -6.71
C LEU A 42 7.42 -5.16 -5.52
N ALA A 43 6.55 -4.16 -5.71
CA ALA A 43 6.12 -3.27 -4.64
C ALA A 43 5.31 -4.03 -3.57
N GLU A 44 4.44 -4.95 -3.98
CA GLU A 44 3.67 -5.81 -3.08
C GLU A 44 4.61 -6.69 -2.22
N ASP A 45 5.64 -7.29 -2.82
CA ASP A 45 6.64 -8.10 -2.12
C ASP A 45 7.51 -7.29 -1.16
N PHE A 46 7.76 -6.02 -1.47
CA PHE A 46 8.42 -5.10 -0.54
C PHE A 46 7.53 -4.81 0.67
N LEU A 47 6.25 -4.48 0.44
CA LEU A 47 5.29 -4.18 1.50
C LEU A 47 5.02 -5.38 2.41
N ILE A 48 5.03 -6.61 1.89
CA ILE A 48 4.89 -7.80 2.73
C ILE A 48 5.97 -7.83 3.81
N ARG A 49 7.19 -7.38 3.51
CA ARG A 49 8.36 -7.41 4.41
C ARG A 49 8.48 -6.24 5.38
N SER A 50 7.66 -5.18 5.26
CA SER A 50 7.71 -4.04 6.20
C SER A 50 6.95 -4.32 7.51
N ASP A 51 7.00 -3.45 8.51
CA ASP A 51 6.42 -3.77 9.84
C ASP A 51 5.02 -3.15 10.09
N ASN A 52 4.61 -2.16 9.29
CA ASN A 52 3.38 -1.39 9.57
C ASN A 52 2.11 -2.02 8.94
N ILE A 53 1.45 -2.91 9.67
CA ILE A 53 0.26 -3.67 9.21
C ILE A 53 -0.92 -2.77 8.81
N LEU A 54 -1.19 -1.69 9.56
CA LEU A 54 -2.32 -0.80 9.27
C LEU A 54 -2.15 -0.08 7.92
N ASN A 55 -0.97 0.51 7.70
CA ASN A 55 -0.63 1.16 6.44
C ASN A 55 -0.69 0.16 5.27
N LYS A 56 -0.21 -1.07 5.48
CA LYS A 56 -0.28 -2.12 4.44
C LYS A 56 -1.71 -2.46 4.03
N LEU A 57 -2.65 -2.53 4.99
CA LEU A 57 -4.02 -2.91 4.67
C LEU A 57 -4.74 -1.82 3.87
N GLU A 58 -4.51 -0.56 4.20
CA GLU A 58 -5.00 0.59 3.43
C GLU A 58 -4.44 0.60 2.01
N ILE A 59 -3.11 0.46 1.86
CA ILE A 59 -2.46 0.36 0.55
C ILE A 59 -2.97 -0.86 -0.23
N ALA A 60 -3.17 -1.99 0.43
CA ALA A 60 -3.65 -3.20 -0.21
C ALA A 60 -5.07 -3.06 -0.76
N ASP A 61 -5.94 -2.36 -0.04
CA ASP A 61 -7.29 -2.07 -0.52
C ASP A 61 -7.28 -1.07 -1.67
N GLN A 62 -6.54 0.04 -1.53
CA GLN A 62 -6.42 1.09 -2.53
C GLN A 62 -5.93 0.55 -3.89
N TYR A 63 -4.90 -0.30 -3.87
CA TYR A 63 -4.24 -0.83 -5.07
C TYR A 63 -4.64 -2.28 -5.40
N ARG A 64 -5.64 -2.83 -4.70
CA ARG A 64 -6.16 -4.21 -4.89
C ARG A 64 -5.06 -5.29 -4.81
N LEU A 65 -4.11 -5.12 -3.90
CA LEU A 65 -2.97 -6.02 -3.68
C LEU A 65 -3.41 -7.23 -2.83
N MET A 66 -3.91 -8.27 -3.50
CA MET A 66 -4.53 -9.42 -2.84
C MET A 66 -3.55 -10.23 -1.99
N LYS A 67 -2.28 -10.35 -2.41
CA LYS A 67 -1.26 -11.09 -1.65
C LYS A 67 -0.92 -10.34 -0.37
N LEU A 68 -0.76 -9.02 -0.44
CA LEU A 68 -0.53 -8.17 0.72
C LEU A 68 -1.72 -8.18 1.68
N ARG A 69 -2.94 -8.08 1.15
CA ARG A 69 -4.18 -8.16 1.95
C ARG A 69 -4.24 -9.48 2.71
N ASN A 70 -4.05 -10.61 2.02
CA ASN A 70 -4.08 -11.93 2.64
C ASN A 70 -3.00 -12.10 3.70
N HIS A 71 -1.79 -11.61 3.44
CA HIS A 71 -0.70 -11.62 4.41
C HIS A 71 -1.06 -10.83 5.68
N CYS A 72 -1.63 -9.63 5.54
CA CYS A 72 -2.07 -8.84 6.68
C CYS A 72 -3.16 -9.56 7.48
N LEU A 73 -4.17 -10.14 6.80
CA LEU A 73 -5.24 -10.88 7.48
C LEU A 73 -4.72 -12.11 8.23
N GLN A 74 -3.68 -12.78 7.73
CA GLN A 74 -3.04 -13.92 8.40
C GLN A 74 -2.25 -13.54 9.66
N SER A 75 -1.89 -12.27 9.85
CA SER A 75 -1.22 -11.82 11.07
C SER A 75 -2.14 -11.69 12.28
N PHE A 76 -3.46 -11.75 12.08
CA PHE A 76 -4.44 -11.71 13.17
C PHE A 76 -4.89 -13.12 13.54
N ALA A 77 -4.93 -13.42 14.84
CA ALA A 77 -5.36 -14.72 15.34
C ALA A 77 -6.89 -14.86 15.30
N THR A 78 -7.61 -13.78 15.59
CA THR A 78 -9.08 -13.75 15.66
C THR A 78 -9.67 -12.60 14.87
N LYS A 79 -10.99 -12.67 14.62
CA LYS A 79 -11.73 -11.58 13.97
C LYS A 79 -11.84 -10.37 14.91
N GLU A 80 -11.93 -10.63 16.21
CA GLU A 80 -11.98 -9.62 17.25
C GLU A 80 -10.70 -8.77 17.26
N ASP A 81 -9.52 -9.40 17.17
CA ASP A 81 -8.22 -8.70 17.07
C ASP A 81 -8.17 -7.77 15.86
N LEU A 82 -8.66 -8.25 14.70
CA LEU A 82 -8.73 -7.46 13.48
C LEU A 82 -9.65 -6.24 13.67
N ILE A 83 -10.87 -6.46 14.19
CA ILE A 83 -11.84 -5.39 14.39
C ILE A 83 -11.30 -4.35 15.39
N ASP A 84 -10.69 -4.79 16.49
CA ASP A 84 -10.13 -3.90 17.51
C ASP A 84 -8.97 -3.06 16.96
N THR A 85 -8.15 -3.62 16.07
CA THR A 85 -7.07 -2.90 15.39
C THR A 85 -7.62 -1.85 14.41
N LEU A 86 -8.76 -2.11 13.76
CA LEU A 86 -9.37 -1.21 12.76
C LEU A 86 -10.32 -0.15 13.35
N LYS A 87 -10.95 -0.42 14.50
CA LYS A 87 -11.84 0.50 15.22
C LYS A 87 -11.30 1.94 15.39
N PRO A 88 -10.04 2.18 15.79
CA PRO A 88 -9.55 3.55 15.95
C PRO A 88 -9.47 4.34 14.62
N GLN A 89 -9.40 3.66 13.47
CA GLN A 89 -9.35 4.32 12.16
C GLN A 89 -10.74 4.64 11.60
N SER A 90 -11.75 3.79 11.84
CA SER A 90 -13.12 4.07 11.36
C SER A 90 -13.75 5.32 12.00
N ALA A 91 -13.31 5.69 13.20
CA ALA A 91 -13.68 6.95 13.84
C ALA A 91 -13.10 8.17 13.09
N GLN A 92 -11.87 8.08 12.56
CA GLN A 92 -11.23 9.17 11.81
C GLN A 92 -11.92 9.41 10.45
N PHE A 93 -12.34 8.34 9.76
CA PHE A 93 -13.10 8.45 8.50
C PHE A 93 -14.49 9.07 8.70
N SER A 94 -15.12 8.89 9.88
CA SER A 94 -16.42 9.49 10.19
C SER A 94 -16.35 10.99 10.49
N ASP A 95 -15.21 11.50 10.95
CA ASP A 95 -15.04 12.94 11.23
C ASP A 95 -14.71 13.72 9.95
N GLU A 96 -13.94 13.14 9.03
CA GLU A 96 -13.60 13.79 7.75
C GLU A 96 -14.80 13.92 6.80
N THR A 97 -15.81 13.04 6.93
CA THR A 97 -17.04 13.12 6.13
C THR A 97 -18.04 14.19 6.59
N ASN A 98 -17.85 14.75 7.80
CA ASN A 98 -18.70 15.82 8.34
C ASN A 98 -18.19 17.24 8.05
N LEU A 99 -17.03 17.39 7.40
CA LEU A 99 -16.45 18.70 7.04
C LEU A 99 -16.69 19.10 5.57
N ALA A 100 -17.40 18.28 4.79
CA ALA A 100 -17.64 18.50 3.37
C ALA A 100 -19.11 18.76 2.97
N ILE A 101 -19.96 19.19 3.92
CA ILE A 101 -21.35 19.63 3.64
C ILE A 101 -21.50 21.12 3.93
#